data_AF-A0A2U8FE95-F1
#
_entry.id   AF-A0A2U8FE95-F1
#
_cell.length_a   1.000
_cell.length_b   1.000
_cell.length_c   1.000
_cell.angle_alpha   90.00
_cell.angle_beta   90.00
_cell.angle_gamma   90.00
#
_symmetry.space_group_name_H-M   'P 1'
#
loop_
_entity.id
_entity.type
_entity.pdbx_description
1 polymer ?
#
loop_
_entity_poly.entity_id
_entity_poly.type
_entity_poly.pdbx_seq_one_letter_code
_entity_poly.pdbx_strand_id
1 'polypeptide(L)'
;MGISVNIHASTSRGYYSAVDFNPEHFAYANTYAKSDNITLYNESFKEFLARLEKEKITFDYICFHGIFSWISKENQEILLEIVYKFLKVGGVVYNSYNCFPQQTYSLPIKEILFLHYQLNHSINVNVNDRVLRSMDFLSEFTKTNPLFMRNSDVSNFMARIQDMKDSGITYLAHEYLNADWKPFYFYEIAKMMENVKCSFAVNTDPLDHLDSCNLSEEAREFLRGIADPIFREQLKDYYVNRNFRGDIFVKGMQRFAQNISMQRILNTKFVLITLIKDFKSEMDVVLGTLSLDKDLYKKVLEYLQSQSYRPKSGSEIMQECDIDFSSLVTSVLVLIKQSMLFPTQNIDETIKKRARAYNEILFNQQLHDETNVYVAAPLINSCIGVGIIEQLVMKTYIENVKDKDKDKDKHKLALKTFELFKKYGKKVVENGVVIEKDSENIKKIEAVVKEFMEKLPLYQVLGILD
;
A
#
# COMPACT_ATOMS: atom_id res chain seq x y z
N MET A 1 -9.53 -6.27 -5.18
CA MET A 1 -9.91 -6.13 -3.76
C MET A 1 -9.39 -7.35 -2.97
N GLY A 2 -9.16 -7.26 -1.65
CA GLY A 2 -8.91 -8.45 -0.80
C GLY A 2 -7.54 -9.13 -0.91
N ILE A 3 -6.60 -8.60 -1.69
CA ILE A 3 -5.23 -9.14 -1.83
C ILE A 3 -4.46 -9.02 -0.52
N SER A 4 -4.51 -7.86 0.15
CA SER A 4 -3.76 -7.59 1.40
C SER A 4 -4.08 -8.61 2.51
N VAL A 5 -5.36 -8.91 2.76
CA VAL A 5 -5.73 -9.87 3.82
C VAL A 5 -5.22 -11.28 3.51
N ASN A 6 -5.26 -11.70 2.24
CA ASN A 6 -4.73 -12.99 1.81
C ASN A 6 -3.20 -13.08 1.96
N ILE A 7 -2.48 -12.00 1.65
CA ILE A 7 -1.04 -11.90 1.87
C ILE A 7 -0.72 -11.97 3.36
N HIS A 8 -1.38 -11.17 4.19
CA HIS A 8 -1.12 -11.19 5.63
C HIS A 8 -1.47 -12.55 6.26
N ALA A 9 -2.58 -13.17 5.84
CA ALA A 9 -2.92 -14.53 6.28
C ALA A 9 -1.89 -15.57 5.86
N SER A 10 -1.35 -15.46 4.63
CA SER A 10 -0.33 -16.39 4.14
C SER A 10 1.07 -16.16 4.71
N THR A 11 1.36 -14.95 5.22
CA THR A 11 2.69 -14.58 5.70
C THR A 11 2.81 -14.47 7.21
N SER A 12 1.73 -14.65 7.97
CA SER A 12 1.73 -14.48 9.43
C SER A 12 1.10 -15.64 10.21
N ARG A 13 1.26 -15.61 11.54
CA ARG A 13 0.59 -16.53 12.47
C ARG A 13 -0.80 -16.04 12.93
N GLY A 14 -1.20 -14.82 12.59
CA GLY A 14 -2.47 -14.23 13.02
C GLY A 14 -3.69 -14.92 12.40
N TYR A 15 -4.86 -14.68 12.97
CA TYR A 15 -6.14 -15.06 12.39
C TYR A 15 -6.79 -13.82 11.77
N TYR A 16 -7.35 -13.98 10.58
CA TYR A 16 -7.84 -12.87 9.77
C TYR A 16 -9.33 -13.02 9.50
N SER A 17 -10.06 -11.93 9.72
CA SER A 17 -11.44 -11.77 9.26
C SER A 17 -11.48 -10.55 8.35
N ALA A 18 -12.08 -10.70 7.16
CA ALA A 18 -12.33 -9.58 6.27
C ALA A 18 -13.77 -9.61 5.76
N VAL A 19 -14.36 -8.43 5.63
CA VAL A 19 -15.75 -8.25 5.22
C VAL A 19 -15.81 -7.26 4.06
N ASP A 20 -16.59 -7.58 3.04
CA ASP A 20 -16.94 -6.67 1.94
C ASP A 20 -18.36 -7.00 1.47
N PHE A 21 -19.20 -5.98 1.28
CA PHE A 21 -20.58 -6.19 0.84
C PHE A 21 -20.68 -6.54 -0.65
N ASN A 22 -19.65 -6.24 -1.46
CA ASN A 22 -19.66 -6.52 -2.89
C ASN A 22 -19.31 -8.01 -3.17
N PRO A 23 -20.22 -8.80 -3.76
CA PRO A 23 -19.98 -10.21 -4.04
C PRO A 23 -18.84 -10.46 -5.03
N GLU A 24 -18.57 -9.54 -5.96
CA GLU A 24 -17.45 -9.66 -6.91
C GLU A 24 -16.10 -9.53 -6.20
N HIS A 25 -16.00 -8.58 -5.26
CA HIS A 25 -14.82 -8.42 -4.43
C HIS A 25 -14.56 -9.66 -3.58
N PHE A 26 -15.61 -10.22 -2.99
CA PHE A 26 -15.55 -11.47 -2.23
C PHE A 26 -15.07 -12.62 -3.11
N ALA A 27 -15.68 -12.84 -4.27
CA ALA A 27 -15.32 -13.93 -5.18
C ALA A 27 -13.84 -13.84 -5.62
N TYR A 28 -13.38 -12.64 -5.97
CA TYR A 28 -11.99 -12.40 -6.30
C TYR A 28 -11.05 -12.70 -5.13
N ALA A 29 -11.33 -12.16 -3.94
CA ALA A 29 -10.53 -12.40 -2.73
C ALA A 29 -10.49 -13.89 -2.33
N ASN A 30 -11.61 -14.59 -2.49
CA ASN A 30 -11.74 -16.01 -2.19
C ASN A 30 -10.89 -16.91 -3.10
N THR A 31 -10.47 -16.40 -4.26
CA THR A 31 -9.59 -17.16 -5.14
C THR A 31 -8.22 -17.40 -4.49
N TYR A 32 -7.75 -16.43 -3.69
CA TYR A 32 -6.47 -16.49 -2.97
C TYR A 32 -6.58 -17.03 -1.54
N ALA A 33 -7.80 -17.13 -1.00
CA ALA A 33 -8.06 -17.52 0.39
C ALA A 33 -7.91 -19.03 0.63
N LYS A 34 -6.66 -19.52 0.58
CA LYS A 34 -6.32 -20.93 0.85
C LYS A 34 -5.66 -21.17 2.20
N SER A 35 -5.25 -20.11 2.88
CA SER A 35 -4.72 -20.24 4.24
C SER A 35 -5.85 -20.68 5.19
N ASP A 36 -5.52 -21.51 6.16
CA ASP A 36 -6.41 -22.03 7.21
C ASP A 36 -6.72 -20.99 8.30
N ASN A 37 -6.10 -19.82 8.25
CA ASN A 37 -6.22 -18.74 9.23
C ASN A 37 -6.95 -17.49 8.67
N ILE A 38 -7.72 -17.62 7.59
CA ILE A 38 -8.53 -16.53 7.03
C ILE A 38 -10.00 -16.93 6.93
N THR A 39 -10.88 -15.99 7.25
CA THR A 39 -12.32 -16.08 6.98
C THR A 39 -12.78 -14.81 6.28
N LEU A 40 -13.42 -14.97 5.13
CA LEU A 40 -13.98 -13.89 4.34
C LEU A 40 -15.50 -13.87 4.54
N TYR A 41 -16.09 -12.68 4.61
CA TYR A 41 -17.53 -12.47 4.74
C TYR A 41 -18.02 -11.56 3.62
N ASN A 42 -19.09 -11.99 2.93
CA ASN A 42 -19.82 -11.12 2.02
C ASN A 42 -21.04 -10.54 2.73
N GLU A 43 -20.84 -9.46 3.49
CA GLU A 43 -21.82 -8.91 4.42
C GLU A 43 -21.70 -7.38 4.45
N SER A 44 -22.79 -6.70 4.77
CA SER A 44 -22.76 -5.29 5.20
C SER A 44 -22.12 -5.15 6.59
N PHE A 45 -21.69 -3.94 6.96
CA PHE A 45 -21.18 -3.70 8.31
C PHE A 45 -22.19 -4.01 9.41
N LYS A 46 -23.49 -3.81 9.13
CA LYS A 46 -24.58 -4.10 10.07
C LYS A 46 -24.74 -5.60 10.32
N GLU A 47 -24.72 -6.40 9.26
CA GLU A 47 -24.78 -7.86 9.36
C GLU A 47 -23.54 -8.40 10.07
N PHE A 48 -22.36 -7.88 9.73
CA PHE A 48 -21.10 -8.27 10.36
C PHE A 48 -21.08 -7.91 11.85
N LEU A 49 -21.56 -6.72 12.24
CA LEU A 49 -21.73 -6.34 13.65
C LEU A 49 -22.58 -7.38 14.41
N ALA A 50 -23.75 -7.74 13.88
CA ALA A 50 -24.63 -8.74 14.50
C ALA A 50 -23.94 -10.12 14.61
N ARG A 51 -23.13 -10.49 13.61
CA ARG A 51 -22.32 -11.71 13.65
C ARG A 51 -21.28 -11.67 14.76
N LEU A 52 -20.51 -10.58 14.86
CA LEU A 52 -19.49 -10.41 15.90
C LEU A 52 -20.10 -10.53 17.31
N GLU A 53 -21.30 -9.98 17.53
CA GLU A 53 -22.04 -10.13 18.79
C GLU A 53 -22.40 -11.59 19.07
N LYS A 54 -22.98 -12.27 18.07
CA LYS A 54 -23.41 -13.66 18.19
C LYS A 54 -22.24 -14.61 18.45
N GLU A 55 -21.14 -14.43 17.72
CA GLU A 55 -19.97 -15.32 17.76
C GLU A 55 -18.92 -14.88 18.78
N LYS A 56 -19.10 -13.71 19.41
CA LYS A 56 -18.20 -13.13 20.42
C LYS A 56 -16.75 -12.99 19.91
N ILE A 57 -16.59 -12.67 18.63
CA ILE A 57 -15.29 -12.48 18.01
C ILE A 57 -14.69 -11.15 18.48
N THR A 58 -13.39 -11.13 18.79
CA THR A 58 -12.66 -9.92 19.18
C THR A 58 -11.34 -9.82 18.42
N PHE A 59 -10.81 -8.59 18.31
CA PHE A 59 -9.66 -8.29 17.48
C PHE A 59 -8.54 -7.60 18.25
N ASP A 60 -7.30 -7.93 17.90
CA ASP A 60 -6.10 -7.20 18.31
C ASP A 60 -5.83 -6.01 17.36
N TYR A 61 -6.24 -6.14 16.09
CA TYR A 61 -6.11 -5.13 15.05
C TYR A 61 -7.40 -5.00 14.26
N ILE A 62 -7.86 -3.78 14.02
CA ILE A 62 -8.95 -3.48 13.09
C ILE A 62 -8.43 -2.50 12.05
N CYS A 63 -8.52 -2.86 10.77
CA CYS A 63 -8.00 -2.04 9.68
C CYS A 63 -9.12 -1.71 8.70
N PHE A 64 -9.32 -0.42 8.43
CA PHE A 64 -10.18 0.02 7.35
C PHE A 64 -9.42 1.03 6.49
N HIS A 65 -9.05 0.58 5.29
CA HIS A 65 -8.23 1.34 4.34
C HIS A 65 -9.09 1.88 3.21
N GLY A 66 -9.17 3.20 3.06
CA GLY A 66 -9.82 3.84 1.93
C GLY A 66 -11.34 3.70 1.93
N ILE A 67 -11.98 3.58 3.09
CA ILE A 67 -13.44 3.48 3.19
C ILE A 67 -14.09 4.59 4.03
N PHE A 68 -13.41 5.14 5.03
CA PHE A 68 -14.08 5.98 6.04
C PHE A 68 -14.66 7.28 5.44
N SER A 69 -13.93 7.87 4.47
CA SER A 69 -14.39 9.01 3.68
C SER A 69 -15.45 8.70 2.63
N TRP A 70 -15.82 7.43 2.41
CA TRP A 70 -16.63 6.97 1.28
C TRP A 70 -17.97 6.36 1.69
N ILE A 71 -18.25 6.32 2.98
CA ILE A 71 -19.43 5.65 3.53
C ILE A 71 -20.31 6.65 4.26
N SER A 72 -21.61 6.36 4.32
CA SER A 72 -22.58 7.17 5.04
C SER A 72 -22.23 7.29 6.54
N LYS A 73 -22.75 8.34 7.17
CA LYS A 73 -22.61 8.56 8.62
C LYS A 73 -23.10 7.35 9.44
N GLU A 74 -24.20 6.73 9.03
CA GLU A 74 -24.72 5.51 9.67
C GLU A 74 -23.69 4.37 9.64
N ASN A 75 -23.04 4.14 8.49
CA ASN A 75 -22.01 3.11 8.38
C ASN A 75 -20.73 3.48 9.17
N GLN A 76 -20.39 4.77 9.27
CA GLN A 76 -19.29 5.22 10.15
C GLN A 76 -19.59 4.92 11.61
N GLU A 77 -20.82 5.19 12.06
CA GLU A 77 -21.27 4.89 13.42
C GLU A 77 -21.21 3.38 13.71
N ILE A 78 -21.63 2.53 12.76
CA ILE A 78 -21.51 1.06 12.89
C ILE A 78 -20.04 0.63 12.98
N LEU A 79 -19.15 1.17 12.14
CA LEU A 79 -17.71 0.84 12.22
C LEU A 79 -17.10 1.25 13.56
N LEU A 80 -17.45 2.44 14.06
CA LEU A 80 -17.01 2.91 15.37
C LEU A 80 -17.56 2.03 16.50
N GLU A 81 -18.81 1.57 16.39
CA GLU A 81 -19.39 0.61 17.32
C GLU A 81 -18.64 -0.73 17.31
N ILE A 82 -18.23 -1.23 16.13
CA ILE A 82 -17.40 -2.42 16.00
C ILE A 82 -16.06 -2.22 16.73
N VAL A 83 -15.39 -1.09 16.52
CA VAL A 83 -14.14 -0.75 17.24
C VAL A 83 -14.39 -0.70 18.76
N TYR A 84 -15.47 -0.05 19.19
CA TYR A 84 -15.79 0.10 20.60
C TYR A 84 -16.04 -1.23 21.30
N LYS A 85 -16.80 -2.14 20.67
CA LYS A 85 -17.22 -3.41 21.27
C LYS A 85 -16.18 -4.54 21.11
N PHE A 86 -15.53 -4.64 19.95
CA PHE A 86 -14.75 -5.84 19.59
C PHE A 86 -13.24 -5.64 19.52
N LEU A 87 -12.75 -4.40 19.57
CA LEU A 87 -11.31 -4.18 19.76
C LEU A 87 -10.92 -4.43 21.22
N LYS A 88 -9.91 -5.28 21.46
CA LYS A 88 -9.36 -5.51 22.79
C LYS A 88 -8.66 -4.27 23.34
N VAL A 89 -8.52 -4.15 24.66
CA VAL A 89 -7.67 -3.12 25.27
C VAL A 89 -6.22 -3.34 24.85
N GLY A 90 -5.52 -2.27 24.45
CA GLY A 90 -4.21 -2.34 23.81
C GLY A 90 -4.26 -2.67 22.31
N GLY A 91 -5.44 -2.98 21.77
CA GLY A 91 -5.65 -3.21 20.36
C GLY A 91 -5.48 -1.94 19.52
N VAL A 92 -5.24 -2.13 18.23
CA VAL A 92 -4.85 -1.09 17.29
C VAL A 92 -5.89 -0.92 16.19
N VAL A 93 -6.22 0.32 15.85
CA VAL A 93 -7.00 0.66 14.66
C VAL A 93 -6.09 1.34 13.65
N TYR A 94 -6.13 0.87 12.40
CA TYR A 94 -5.65 1.64 11.26
C TYR A 94 -6.85 2.19 10.50
N ASN A 95 -6.89 3.52 10.33
CA ASN A 95 -7.90 4.22 9.55
C ASN A 95 -7.22 5.09 8.50
N SER A 96 -7.64 4.96 7.24
CA SER A 96 -7.25 5.92 6.21
C SER A 96 -8.43 6.63 5.56
N TYR A 97 -8.23 7.93 5.30
CA TYR A 97 -9.28 8.86 4.92
C TYR A 97 -8.71 10.08 4.18
N ASN A 98 -9.56 10.67 3.33
CA ASN A 98 -9.29 11.95 2.67
C ASN A 98 -9.38 13.07 3.70
N CYS A 99 -8.44 14.01 3.67
CA CYS A 99 -8.37 15.05 4.68
C CYS A 99 -8.19 16.46 4.12
N PHE A 100 -8.61 17.43 4.92
CA PHE A 100 -8.29 18.84 4.70
C PHE A 100 -6.83 19.15 5.07
N PRO A 101 -6.24 20.23 4.52
CA PRO A 101 -6.87 21.28 3.70
C PRO A 101 -6.93 21.00 2.19
N GLN A 102 -6.09 20.13 1.62
CA GLN A 102 -5.94 20.04 0.15
C GLN A 102 -7.21 19.55 -0.55
N GLN A 103 -8.03 18.73 0.13
CA GLN A 103 -9.32 18.28 -0.42
C GLN A 103 -10.35 19.42 -0.58
N THR A 104 -10.07 20.64 -0.12
CA THR A 104 -10.93 21.81 -0.40
C THR A 104 -11.04 22.08 -1.90
N TYR A 105 -9.96 21.82 -2.66
CA TYR A 105 -9.91 22.13 -4.09
C TYR A 105 -10.64 21.10 -4.97
N SER A 106 -10.84 19.87 -4.48
CA SER A 106 -11.60 18.82 -5.18
C SER A 106 -13.11 18.94 -4.98
N LEU A 107 -13.56 19.55 -3.87
CA LEU A 107 -14.97 19.66 -3.51
C LEU A 107 -15.85 20.34 -4.58
N PRO A 108 -15.52 21.53 -5.12
CA PRO A 108 -16.36 22.18 -6.13
C PRO A 108 -16.51 21.33 -7.41
N ILE A 109 -15.43 20.66 -7.82
CA ILE A 109 -15.42 19.81 -9.01
C ILE A 109 -16.32 18.59 -8.81
N LYS A 110 -16.20 17.95 -7.65
CA LYS A 110 -17.07 16.83 -7.29
C LYS A 110 -18.54 17.26 -7.24
N GLU A 111 -18.83 18.41 -6.65
CA GLU A 111 -20.20 18.93 -6.56
C GLU A 111 -20.80 19.17 -7.96
N ILE A 112 -20.03 19.75 -8.88
CA ILE A 112 -20.46 19.93 -10.27
C ILE A 112 -20.76 18.58 -10.95
N LEU A 113 -19.86 17.61 -10.81
CA LEU A 113 -20.04 16.25 -11.37
C LEU A 113 -21.29 15.57 -10.82
N PHE A 114 -21.48 15.67 -9.51
CA PHE A 114 -22.61 15.07 -8.80
C PHE A 114 -23.93 15.73 -9.18
N LEU A 115 -24.00 17.06 -9.22
CA LEU A 115 -25.18 17.80 -9.66
C LEU A 115 -25.52 17.50 -11.12
N HIS A 116 -24.54 17.46 -12.02
CA HIS A 116 -24.78 17.09 -13.40
C HIS A 116 -25.32 15.66 -13.52
N TYR A 117 -24.74 14.71 -12.76
CA TYR A 117 -25.21 13.33 -12.71
C TYR A 117 -26.66 13.22 -12.18
N GLN A 118 -27.01 14.00 -11.15
CA GLN A 118 -28.35 14.01 -10.55
C GLN A 118 -29.40 14.81 -11.33
N LEU A 119 -29.05 15.82 -12.10
CA LEU A 119 -30.05 16.66 -12.77
C LEU A 119 -30.33 16.19 -14.20
N ASN A 120 -29.39 15.50 -14.84
CA ASN A 120 -29.54 15.03 -16.23
C ASN A 120 -29.98 13.57 -16.32
N HIS A 121 -31.13 13.26 -15.71
CA HIS A 121 -31.80 11.97 -15.83
C HIS A 121 -32.51 11.84 -17.18
N SER A 122 -31.89 11.14 -18.12
CA SER A 122 -32.63 10.53 -19.23
C SER A 122 -32.96 9.08 -18.85
N ILE A 123 -34.23 8.69 -18.96
CA ILE A 123 -34.78 7.38 -18.53
C ILE A 123 -34.07 6.16 -19.19
N ASN A 124 -33.26 6.37 -20.25
CA ASN A 124 -32.64 5.32 -21.06
C ASN A 124 -31.09 5.36 -21.09
N VAL A 125 -30.40 5.91 -20.09
CA VAL A 125 -28.93 6.01 -20.10
C VAL A 125 -28.32 5.15 -18.99
N ASN A 126 -27.39 4.25 -19.36
CA ASN A 126 -26.65 3.42 -18.41
C ASN A 126 -25.87 4.31 -17.42
N VAL A 127 -25.67 3.85 -16.19
CA VAL A 127 -24.85 4.50 -15.15
C VAL A 127 -23.48 4.92 -15.70
N ASN A 128 -22.78 4.03 -16.40
CA ASN A 128 -21.44 4.31 -16.95
C ASN A 128 -21.46 5.46 -17.97
N ASP A 129 -22.46 5.46 -18.85
CA ASP A 129 -22.65 6.53 -19.84
C ASP A 129 -22.99 7.86 -19.16
N ARG A 130 -23.70 7.83 -18.03
CA ARG A 130 -23.97 9.05 -17.24
C ARG A 130 -22.70 9.60 -16.60
N VAL A 131 -21.83 8.74 -16.08
CA VAL A 131 -20.52 9.14 -15.53
C VAL A 131 -19.70 9.83 -16.61
N LEU A 132 -19.56 9.20 -17.77
CA LEU A 132 -18.83 9.74 -18.91
C LEU A 132 -19.39 11.10 -19.35
N ARG A 133 -20.72 11.24 -19.45
CA ARG A 133 -21.36 12.51 -19.78
C ARG A 133 -21.09 13.60 -18.76
N SER A 134 -21.08 13.29 -17.47
CA SER A 134 -20.72 14.26 -16.42
C SER A 134 -19.27 14.71 -16.56
N MET A 135 -18.35 13.81 -16.90
CA MET A 135 -16.96 14.16 -17.16
C MET A 135 -16.80 15.01 -18.42
N ASP A 136 -17.49 14.66 -19.51
CA ASP A 136 -17.48 15.43 -20.75
C ASP A 136 -18.02 16.84 -20.50
N PHE A 137 -19.13 16.95 -19.76
CA PHE A 137 -19.69 18.23 -19.35
C PHE A 137 -18.68 19.07 -18.55
N LEU A 138 -18.04 18.48 -17.54
CA LEU A 138 -17.03 19.18 -16.74
C LEU A 138 -15.84 19.62 -17.60
N SER A 139 -15.39 18.79 -18.54
CA SER A 139 -14.34 19.14 -19.51
C SER A 139 -14.76 20.34 -20.37
N GLU A 140 -15.96 20.32 -20.95
CA GLU A 140 -16.45 21.46 -21.75
C GLU A 140 -16.65 22.73 -20.90
N PHE A 141 -17.18 22.59 -19.69
CA PHE A 141 -17.34 23.71 -18.77
C PHE A 141 -15.99 24.34 -18.39
N THR A 142 -14.98 23.55 -18.06
CA THR A 142 -13.66 24.06 -17.68
C THR A 142 -12.92 24.75 -18.83
N LYS A 143 -13.17 24.38 -20.09
CA LYS A 143 -12.67 25.12 -21.27
C LYS A 143 -13.18 26.56 -21.36
N THR A 144 -14.31 26.88 -20.73
CA THR A 144 -14.82 28.26 -20.66
C THR A 144 -14.03 29.14 -19.67
N ASN A 145 -13.01 28.58 -18.99
CA ASN A 145 -12.12 29.23 -18.04
C ASN A 145 -12.86 29.94 -16.87
N PRO A 146 -13.72 29.21 -16.13
CA PRO A 146 -14.42 29.78 -14.98
C PRO A 146 -13.43 30.19 -13.88
N LEU A 147 -13.76 31.23 -13.10
CA LEU A 147 -12.81 31.85 -12.17
C LEU A 147 -12.18 30.88 -11.15
N PHE A 148 -12.92 29.88 -10.66
CA PHE A 148 -12.38 28.91 -9.69
C PHE A 148 -11.27 28.02 -10.28
N MET A 149 -11.23 27.82 -11.60
CA MET A 149 -10.15 27.11 -12.29
C MET A 149 -8.83 27.86 -12.29
N ARG A 150 -8.83 29.18 -12.00
CA ARG A 150 -7.59 29.96 -11.89
C ARG A 150 -6.73 29.58 -10.69
N ASN A 151 -7.28 28.82 -9.74
CA ASN A 151 -6.49 28.19 -8.69
C ASN A 151 -5.72 27.00 -9.28
N SER A 152 -4.39 26.99 -9.10
CA SER A 152 -3.52 25.94 -9.64
C SER A 152 -3.82 24.55 -9.08
N ASP A 153 -4.25 24.43 -7.82
CA ASP A 153 -4.60 23.13 -7.22
C ASP A 153 -5.87 22.56 -7.85
N VAL A 154 -6.85 23.41 -8.15
CA VAL A 154 -8.06 23.02 -8.89
C VAL A 154 -7.71 22.55 -10.30
N SER A 155 -6.86 23.30 -11.01
CA SER A 155 -6.39 22.93 -12.35
C SER A 155 -5.58 21.62 -12.34
N ASN A 156 -4.69 21.43 -11.37
CA ASN A 156 -3.91 20.19 -11.20
C ASN A 156 -4.79 18.99 -10.87
N PHE A 157 -5.84 19.20 -10.09
CA PHE A 157 -6.82 18.15 -9.82
C PHE A 157 -7.65 17.80 -11.06
N MET A 158 -8.05 18.79 -11.88
CA MET A 158 -8.69 18.53 -13.18
C MET A 158 -7.81 17.73 -14.13
N ALA A 159 -6.52 18.07 -14.24
CA ALA A 159 -5.57 17.33 -15.07
C ALA A 159 -5.51 15.85 -14.64
N ARG A 160 -5.43 15.59 -13.33
CA ARG A 160 -5.48 14.23 -12.78
C ARG A 160 -6.76 13.48 -13.14
N ILE A 161 -7.93 14.12 -13.01
CA ILE A 161 -9.21 13.50 -13.41
C ILE A 161 -9.20 13.13 -14.91
N GLN A 162 -8.61 13.99 -15.74
CA GLN A 162 -8.56 13.78 -17.18
C GLN A 162 -7.64 12.60 -17.55
N ASP A 163 -6.48 12.47 -16.91
CA ASP A 163 -5.58 11.32 -17.07
C ASP A 163 -6.25 10.00 -16.65
N MET A 164 -7.16 10.06 -15.69
CA MET A 164 -7.90 8.89 -15.18
C MET A 164 -9.06 8.45 -16.08
N LYS A 165 -9.50 9.30 -17.02
CA LYS A 165 -10.58 8.99 -17.97
C LYS A 165 -10.30 7.72 -18.77
N ASP A 166 -9.03 7.49 -19.08
CA ASP A 166 -8.58 6.35 -19.89
C ASP A 166 -8.35 5.06 -19.07
N SER A 167 -8.27 5.15 -17.75
CA SER A 167 -7.79 4.07 -16.87
C SER A 167 -8.84 3.45 -15.93
N GLY A 168 -10.09 3.93 -15.89
CA GLY A 168 -11.18 3.18 -15.25
C GLY A 168 -12.44 3.98 -14.91
N ILE A 169 -13.47 3.89 -15.74
CA ILE A 169 -14.79 4.51 -15.53
C ILE A 169 -15.41 4.10 -14.18
N THR A 170 -15.24 2.85 -13.76
CA THR A 170 -15.75 2.35 -12.47
C THR A 170 -15.07 3.03 -11.28
N TYR A 171 -13.76 3.26 -11.35
CA TYR A 171 -13.02 3.97 -10.31
C TYR A 171 -13.48 5.43 -10.21
N LEU A 172 -13.66 6.10 -11.36
CA LEU A 172 -14.17 7.46 -11.43
C LEU A 172 -15.60 7.60 -10.87
N ALA A 173 -16.45 6.60 -11.12
CA ALA A 173 -17.80 6.55 -10.55
C ALA A 173 -17.76 6.43 -9.02
N HIS A 174 -16.92 5.53 -8.49
CA HIS A 174 -16.75 5.37 -7.05
C HIS A 174 -16.09 6.59 -6.39
N GLU A 175 -15.14 7.24 -7.06
CA GLU A 175 -14.38 8.37 -6.50
C GLU A 175 -15.15 9.71 -6.56
N TYR A 176 -15.93 9.97 -7.60
CA TYR A 176 -16.50 11.30 -7.82
C TYR A 176 -18.02 11.37 -7.79
N LEU A 177 -18.72 10.23 -7.87
CA LEU A 177 -20.19 10.19 -7.85
C LEU A 177 -20.79 9.51 -6.62
N ASN A 178 -19.94 9.07 -5.68
CA ASN A 178 -20.42 8.60 -4.39
C ASN A 178 -21.03 9.78 -3.59
N ALA A 179 -22.33 9.66 -3.31
CA ALA A 179 -23.13 10.66 -2.60
C ALA A 179 -22.60 10.94 -1.19
N ASP A 180 -22.00 9.93 -0.54
CA ASP A 180 -21.56 10.01 0.86
C ASP A 180 -20.08 10.40 1.01
N TRP A 181 -19.37 10.72 -0.08
CA TRP A 181 -17.96 11.07 0.07
C TRP A 181 -17.77 12.40 0.80
N LYS A 182 -16.98 12.34 1.87
CA LYS A 182 -16.64 13.47 2.74
C LYS A 182 -15.18 13.41 3.21
N PRO A 183 -14.36 14.46 2.97
CA PRO A 183 -13.09 14.63 3.63
C PRO A 183 -13.26 15.11 5.08
N PHE A 184 -12.29 14.80 5.94
CA PHE A 184 -12.33 15.15 7.36
C PHE A 184 -11.12 15.98 7.77
N TYR A 185 -11.29 16.83 8.78
CA TYR A 185 -10.15 17.31 9.54
C TYR A 185 -9.64 16.19 10.46
N PHE A 186 -8.33 16.14 10.68
CA PHE A 186 -7.72 15.16 11.59
C PHE A 186 -8.35 15.22 12.99
N TYR A 187 -8.60 16.42 13.53
CA TYR A 187 -9.19 16.55 14.87
C TYR A 187 -10.59 15.93 14.98
N GLU A 188 -11.38 15.92 13.89
CA GLU A 188 -12.70 15.29 13.87
C GLU A 188 -12.58 13.77 14.02
N ILE A 189 -11.66 13.16 13.26
CA ILE A 189 -11.39 11.71 13.34
C ILE A 189 -10.81 11.35 14.70
N ALA A 190 -9.87 12.15 15.22
CA ALA A 190 -9.31 11.94 16.55
C ALA A 190 -10.40 11.93 17.63
N LYS A 191 -11.35 12.87 17.56
CA LYS A 191 -12.49 12.93 18.47
C LYS A 191 -13.44 11.74 18.32
N MET A 192 -13.74 11.32 17.10
CA MET A 192 -14.56 10.12 16.85
C MET A 192 -13.90 8.85 17.42
N MET A 193 -12.58 8.71 17.26
CA MET A 193 -11.81 7.60 17.81
C MET A 193 -11.73 7.65 19.34
N GLU A 194 -11.61 8.85 19.92
CA GLU A 194 -11.62 9.04 21.37
C GLU A 194 -12.94 8.55 21.99
N ASN A 195 -14.07 8.83 21.35
CA ASN A 195 -15.39 8.35 21.79
C ASN A 195 -15.48 6.81 21.88
N VAL A 196 -14.64 6.09 21.13
CA VAL A 196 -14.54 4.63 21.17
C VAL A 196 -13.34 4.13 21.99
N LYS A 197 -12.78 5.00 22.83
CA LYS A 197 -11.65 4.77 23.75
C LYS A 197 -10.30 4.55 23.04
N CYS A 198 -10.18 4.99 21.79
CA CYS A 198 -8.97 4.92 21.00
C CYS A 198 -8.29 6.29 20.94
N SER A 199 -6.99 6.33 21.22
CA SER A 199 -6.19 7.57 21.15
C SER A 199 -5.27 7.54 19.95
N PHE A 200 -5.05 8.70 19.32
CA PHE A 200 -4.11 8.83 18.21
C PHE A 200 -2.68 8.46 18.65
N ALA A 201 -2.08 7.51 17.93
CA ALA A 201 -0.73 7.04 18.20
C ALA A 201 0.29 7.72 17.29
N VAL A 202 0.08 7.64 15.97
CA VAL A 202 1.02 8.09 14.93
C VAL A 202 0.40 8.08 13.52
N ASN A 203 0.87 8.94 12.62
CA ASN A 203 0.60 8.85 11.18
C ASN A 203 1.49 7.78 10.52
N THR A 204 0.98 7.06 9.52
CA THR A 204 1.70 5.93 8.92
C THR A 204 2.74 6.30 7.87
N ASP A 205 2.80 7.54 7.37
CA ASP A 205 3.83 7.93 6.41
C ASP A 205 5.20 8.06 7.11
N PRO A 206 6.22 7.24 6.76
CA PRO A 206 7.53 7.30 7.39
C PRO A 206 8.19 8.68 7.31
N LEU A 207 8.02 9.38 6.18
CA LEU A 207 8.65 10.71 6.02
C LEU A 207 7.97 11.78 6.85
N ASP A 208 6.72 11.57 7.26
CA ASP A 208 6.01 12.53 8.11
C ASP A 208 6.77 12.78 9.42
N HIS A 209 7.52 11.78 9.90
CA HIS A 209 8.29 11.83 11.14
C HIS A 209 9.65 12.54 11.00
N LEU A 210 10.02 12.95 9.79
CA LEU A 210 11.21 13.77 9.53
C LEU A 210 10.82 15.23 9.40
N ASP A 211 10.54 15.89 10.53
CA ASP A 211 10.03 17.26 10.54
C ASP A 211 10.93 18.24 9.78
N SER A 212 12.26 18.07 9.80
CA SER A 212 13.20 18.92 9.05
C SER A 212 13.02 18.84 7.53
N CYS A 213 12.44 17.76 7.01
CA CYS A 213 12.15 17.59 5.58
C CYS A 213 10.80 18.19 5.18
N ASN A 214 9.89 18.34 6.14
CA ASN A 214 8.51 18.75 5.89
C ASN A 214 8.20 20.18 6.36
N LEU A 215 8.98 20.71 7.31
CA LEU A 215 8.68 21.93 8.05
C LEU A 215 9.92 22.82 8.16
N SER A 216 9.75 24.11 7.89
CA SER A 216 10.80 25.10 8.12
C SER A 216 11.16 25.18 9.62
N GLU A 217 12.29 25.78 9.96
CA GLU A 217 12.64 25.96 11.39
C GLU A 217 11.58 26.79 12.11
N GLU A 218 11.05 27.85 11.48
CA GLU A 218 10.01 28.72 12.04
C GLU A 218 8.71 27.94 12.28
N ALA A 219 8.32 27.06 11.35
CA ALA A 219 7.16 26.19 11.51
C ALA A 219 7.37 25.19 12.66
N ARG A 220 8.56 24.60 12.77
CA ARG A 220 8.90 23.68 13.88
C ARG A 220 8.90 24.40 15.22
N GLU A 221 9.48 25.60 15.29
CA GLU A 221 9.44 26.46 16.48
C GLU A 221 8.01 26.79 16.91
N PHE A 222 7.18 27.21 15.96
CA PHE A 222 5.78 27.53 16.22
C PHE A 222 5.00 26.31 16.75
N LEU A 223 5.13 25.15 16.10
CA LEU A 223 4.44 23.93 16.52
C LEU A 223 4.93 23.41 17.88
N ARG A 224 6.23 23.57 18.22
CA ARG A 224 6.77 23.21 19.54
C ARG A 224 6.06 23.94 20.68
N GLY A 225 5.58 25.16 20.46
CA GLY A 225 4.87 25.97 21.45
C GLY A 225 3.44 25.52 21.78
N ILE A 226 2.85 24.62 20.99
CA ILE A 226 1.45 24.23 21.13
C ILE A 226 1.31 23.07 22.11
N ALA A 227 0.61 23.25 23.24
CA ALA A 227 0.50 22.21 24.27
C ALA A 227 -0.36 21.01 23.84
N ASP A 228 -1.49 21.25 23.18
CA ASP A 228 -2.41 20.19 22.76
C ASP A 228 -1.84 19.42 21.54
N PRO A 229 -1.60 18.10 21.66
CA PRO A 229 -0.99 17.33 20.59
C PRO A 229 -1.91 17.13 19.38
N ILE A 230 -3.23 17.08 19.59
CA ILE A 230 -4.19 16.94 18.49
C ILE A 230 -4.26 18.22 17.67
N PHE A 231 -4.27 19.38 18.35
CA PHE A 231 -4.24 20.67 17.69
C PHE A 231 -2.91 20.89 16.96
N ARG A 232 -1.78 20.53 17.58
CA ARG A 232 -0.45 20.60 16.94
C ARG A 232 -0.40 19.76 15.66
N GLU A 233 -0.87 18.53 15.72
CA GLU A 233 -0.94 17.63 14.56
C GLU A 233 -1.90 18.14 13.48
N GLN A 234 -3.04 18.71 13.88
CA GLN A 234 -3.96 19.36 12.95
C GLN A 234 -3.31 20.57 12.24
N LEU A 235 -2.51 21.37 12.94
CA LEU A 235 -1.81 22.49 12.31
C LEU A 235 -0.71 22.02 11.34
N LYS A 236 -0.05 20.89 11.63
CA LYS A 236 0.90 20.26 10.71
C LYS A 236 0.27 19.98 9.35
N ASP A 237 -1.00 19.55 9.29
CA ASP A 237 -1.71 19.30 8.02
C ASP A 237 -1.77 20.52 7.11
N TYR A 238 -1.81 21.74 7.67
CA TYR A 238 -1.78 22.96 6.88
C TYR A 238 -0.40 23.28 6.33
N TYR A 239 0.67 23.04 7.09
CA TYR A 239 2.04 23.24 6.61
C TYR A 239 2.40 22.29 5.46
N VAL A 240 1.92 21.04 5.52
CA VAL A 240 2.21 20.03 4.48
C VAL A 240 1.13 19.92 3.42
N ASN A 241 0.12 20.79 3.48
CA ASN A 241 -1.04 20.79 2.59
C ASN A 241 -1.62 19.38 2.37
N ARG A 242 -1.96 18.70 3.47
CA ARG A 242 -2.28 17.27 3.45
C ARG A 242 -3.58 16.98 2.70
N ASN A 243 -3.59 15.92 1.91
CA ASN A 243 -4.76 15.46 1.14
C ASN A 243 -5.35 14.12 1.62
N PHE A 244 -4.55 13.31 2.31
CA PHE A 244 -4.88 11.95 2.74
C PHE A 244 -4.10 11.62 4.00
N ARG A 245 -4.73 10.90 4.92
CA ARG A 245 -4.10 10.37 6.14
C ARG A 245 -4.29 8.87 6.20
N GLY A 246 -3.25 8.17 6.66
CA GLY A 246 -3.36 6.85 7.27
C GLY A 246 -2.88 7.01 8.71
N ASP A 247 -3.77 6.78 9.66
CA ASP A 247 -3.47 7.02 11.08
C ASP A 247 -3.68 5.75 11.89
N ILE A 248 -2.81 5.58 12.89
CA ILE A 248 -2.89 4.51 13.87
C ILE A 248 -3.48 5.06 15.16
N PHE A 249 -4.51 4.39 15.67
CA PHE A 249 -5.11 4.65 16.98
C PHE A 249 -5.00 3.42 17.88
N VAL A 250 -4.89 3.62 19.19
CA VAL A 250 -4.73 2.51 20.15
C VAL A 250 -5.75 2.63 21.28
N LYS A 251 -6.44 1.53 21.58
CA LYS A 251 -7.45 1.49 22.64
C LYS A 251 -6.78 1.45 24.01
N GLY A 252 -7.03 2.46 24.84
CA GLY A 252 -6.36 2.58 26.14
C GLY A 252 -4.84 2.68 26.02
N MET A 253 -4.36 3.50 25.07
CA MET A 253 -2.95 3.67 24.74
C MET A 253 -2.07 3.94 25.97
N GLN A 254 -0.94 3.24 26.06
CA GLN A 254 0.15 3.54 26.99
C GLN A 254 1.44 3.79 26.21
N ARG A 255 2.14 4.87 26.54
CA ARG A 255 3.43 5.20 25.91
C ARG A 255 4.55 4.45 26.62
N PHE A 256 5.47 3.88 25.85
CA PHE A 256 6.69 3.29 26.38
C PHE A 256 7.68 4.38 26.81
N ALA A 257 8.49 4.09 27.83
CA ALA A 257 9.65 4.90 28.16
C ALA A 257 10.64 4.94 26.97
N GLN A 258 11.32 6.08 26.79
CA GLN A 258 12.17 6.32 25.61
C GLN A 258 13.27 5.27 25.42
N ASN A 259 13.90 4.83 26.52
CA ASN A 259 14.92 3.79 26.51
C ASN A 259 14.37 2.44 26.02
N ILE A 260 13.14 2.09 26.38
CA ILE A 260 12.48 0.85 25.91
C ILE A 260 12.19 0.95 24.41
N SER A 261 11.69 2.09 23.95
CA SER A 261 11.45 2.33 22.52
C SER A 261 12.74 2.24 21.70
N MET A 262 13.82 2.85 22.18
CA MET A 262 15.14 2.80 21.56
C MET A 262 15.67 1.35 21.47
N GLN A 263 15.60 0.59 22.57
CA GLN A 263 16.00 -0.81 22.58
C GLN A 263 15.19 -1.66 21.60
N ARG A 264 13.88 -1.43 21.48
CA ARG A 264 13.04 -2.14 20.50
C ARG A 264 13.46 -1.87 19.06
N ILE A 265 13.80 -0.63 18.73
CA ILE A 265 14.31 -0.27 17.39
C ILE A 265 15.67 -0.94 17.14
N LEU A 266 16.58 -0.87 18.11
CA LEU A 266 17.90 -1.49 18.01
C LEU A 266 17.82 -3.02 17.85
N ASN A 267 16.85 -3.67 18.50
CA ASN A 267 16.64 -5.12 18.42
C ASN A 267 15.81 -5.53 17.19
N THR A 268 15.17 -4.60 16.49
CA THR A 268 14.42 -4.90 15.27
C THR A 268 15.40 -5.24 14.15
N LYS A 269 15.15 -6.37 13.46
CA LYS A 269 15.93 -6.79 12.31
C LYS A 269 15.29 -6.30 11.02
N PHE A 270 16.12 -5.79 10.12
CA PHE A 270 15.74 -5.26 8.83
C PHE A 270 16.41 -6.03 7.69
N VAL A 271 15.76 -6.08 6.55
CA VAL A 271 16.24 -6.74 5.33
C VAL A 271 16.01 -5.84 4.13
N LEU A 272 16.95 -5.84 3.18
CA LEU A 272 16.67 -5.24 1.88
C LEU A 272 15.60 -6.05 1.15
N ILE A 273 14.79 -5.36 0.36
CA ILE A 273 13.74 -5.96 -0.49
C ILE A 273 13.90 -5.58 -1.97
N THR A 274 14.90 -4.76 -2.29
CA THR A 274 15.19 -4.22 -3.63
C THR A 274 16.71 -4.15 -3.84
N LEU A 275 17.17 -4.09 -5.10
CA LEU A 275 18.59 -3.98 -5.42
C LEU A 275 19.14 -2.58 -5.11
N ILE A 276 20.42 -2.48 -4.71
CA ILE A 276 21.06 -1.19 -4.38
C ILE A 276 21.06 -0.22 -5.57
N LYS A 277 21.14 -0.72 -6.80
CA LYS A 277 21.14 0.10 -8.02
C LYS A 277 19.86 0.94 -8.21
N ASP A 278 18.78 0.58 -7.51
CA ASP A 278 17.49 1.27 -7.58
C ASP A 278 17.37 2.36 -6.50
N PHE A 279 18.38 2.53 -5.63
CA PHE A 279 18.42 3.60 -4.63
C PHE A 279 18.44 4.97 -5.30
N LYS A 280 17.57 5.87 -4.82
CA LYS A 280 17.51 7.26 -5.27
C LYS A 280 18.21 8.14 -4.25
N SER A 281 19.28 8.82 -4.65
CA SER A 281 19.99 9.78 -3.79
C SER A 281 19.24 11.09 -3.57
N GLU A 282 18.13 11.30 -4.28
CA GLU A 282 17.28 12.48 -4.20
C GLU A 282 15.82 12.06 -4.08
N MET A 283 15.05 12.79 -3.27
CA MET A 283 13.65 12.52 -3.02
C MET A 283 12.85 13.81 -2.94
N ASP A 284 11.64 13.81 -3.50
CA ASP A 284 10.70 14.90 -3.32
C ASP A 284 10.11 14.87 -1.91
N VAL A 285 10.15 16.01 -1.23
CA VAL A 285 9.58 16.28 0.09
C VAL A 285 8.78 17.58 0.03
N VAL A 286 8.03 17.89 1.09
CA VAL A 286 7.13 19.07 1.10
C VAL A 286 7.88 20.37 0.80
N LEU A 287 9.10 20.52 1.34
CA LEU A 287 9.91 21.74 1.16
C LEU A 287 10.76 21.75 -0.12
N GLY A 288 10.61 20.77 -1.02
CA GLY A 288 11.38 20.67 -2.26
C GLY A 288 12.06 19.31 -2.41
N THR A 289 13.34 19.31 -2.80
CA THR A 289 14.09 18.06 -3.00
C THR A 289 15.07 17.84 -1.85
N LEU A 290 14.97 16.68 -1.21
CA LEU A 290 15.93 16.21 -0.20
C LEU A 290 17.07 15.47 -0.89
N SER A 291 18.28 16.01 -0.80
CA SER A 291 19.51 15.31 -1.20
C SER A 291 20.05 14.47 -0.04
N LEU A 292 20.24 13.18 -0.27
CA LEU A 292 20.72 12.22 0.71
C LEU A 292 22.25 12.13 0.68
N ASP A 293 22.87 11.96 1.85
CA ASP A 293 24.31 11.75 1.99
C ASP A 293 24.74 10.44 1.31
N LYS A 294 25.36 10.56 0.14
CA LYS A 294 25.71 9.41 -0.71
C LYS A 294 26.67 8.44 -0.02
N ASP A 295 27.59 8.95 0.80
CA ASP A 295 28.60 8.11 1.45
C ASP A 295 27.98 7.32 2.61
N LEU A 296 27.14 7.99 3.42
CA LEU A 296 26.35 7.35 4.47
C LEU A 296 25.46 6.23 3.90
N TYR A 297 24.63 6.53 2.90
CA TYR A 297 23.68 5.55 2.37
C TYR A 297 24.38 4.44 1.61
N LYS A 298 25.50 4.70 0.93
CA LYS A 298 26.33 3.65 0.33
C LYS A 298 26.82 2.66 1.38
N LYS A 299 27.40 3.14 2.48
CA LYS A 299 27.88 2.30 3.59
C LYS A 299 26.76 1.43 4.16
N VAL A 300 25.60 2.03 4.45
CA VAL A 300 24.43 1.33 5.00
C VAL A 300 23.90 0.27 4.03
N LEU A 301 23.75 0.60 2.74
CA LEU A 301 23.22 -0.31 1.72
C LEU A 301 24.17 -1.48 1.45
N GLU A 302 25.48 -1.23 1.34
CA GLU A 302 26.50 -2.27 1.16
C GLU A 302 26.52 -3.23 2.35
N TYR A 303 26.44 -2.69 3.58
CA TYR A 303 26.34 -3.54 4.78
C TYR A 303 25.05 -4.38 4.75
N LEU A 304 23.90 -3.78 4.44
CA LEU A 304 22.64 -4.50 4.37
C LEU A 304 22.62 -5.60 3.28
N GLN A 305 23.25 -5.40 2.13
CA GLN A 305 23.40 -6.41 1.08
C GLN A 305 24.38 -7.52 1.45
N SER A 306 25.40 -7.21 2.26
CA SER A 306 26.43 -8.17 2.65
C SER A 306 25.86 -9.44 3.28
N GLN A 307 26.63 -10.53 3.23
CA GLN A 307 26.25 -11.82 3.80
C GLN A 307 24.92 -12.32 3.23
N SER A 308 24.80 -12.25 1.90
CA SER A 308 23.66 -12.69 1.10
C SER A 308 22.34 -12.09 1.61
N TYR A 309 22.29 -10.78 1.82
CA TYR A 309 21.07 -10.07 2.26
C TYR A 309 20.50 -10.52 3.60
N ARG A 310 21.22 -11.25 4.47
CA ARG A 310 20.63 -11.68 5.75
C ARG A 310 20.05 -10.50 6.54
N PRO A 311 18.98 -10.71 7.32
CA PRO A 311 18.46 -9.68 8.21
C PRO A 311 19.51 -9.19 9.21
N LYS A 312 19.54 -7.88 9.45
CA LYS A 312 20.49 -7.21 10.36
C LYS A 312 19.73 -6.35 11.36
N SER A 313 20.08 -6.43 12.64
CA SER A 313 19.45 -5.61 13.68
C SER A 313 19.82 -4.14 13.55
N GLY A 314 19.00 -3.25 14.12
CA GLY A 314 19.36 -1.84 14.25
C GLY A 314 20.69 -1.63 14.97
N SER A 315 21.00 -2.44 15.99
CA SER A 315 22.29 -2.40 16.70
C SER A 315 23.47 -2.80 15.81
N GLU A 316 23.30 -3.85 14.99
CA GLU A 316 24.31 -4.28 14.03
C GLU A 316 24.58 -3.19 12.97
N ILE A 317 23.52 -2.57 12.45
CA ILE A 317 23.63 -1.49 11.46
C ILE A 317 24.36 -0.30 12.08
N MET A 318 23.97 0.12 13.29
CA MET A 318 24.56 1.26 13.99
C MET A 318 26.06 1.06 14.23
N GLN A 319 26.46 -0.13 14.69
CA GLN A 319 27.85 -0.47 14.98
C GLN A 319 28.72 -0.57 13.72
N GLU A 320 28.30 -1.36 12.73
CA GLU A 320 29.12 -1.62 11.52
C GLU A 320 29.14 -0.41 10.58
N CYS A 321 28.06 0.39 10.57
CA CYS A 321 28.01 1.63 9.80
C CYS A 321 28.60 2.82 10.55
N ASP A 322 29.00 2.68 11.82
CA ASP A 322 29.53 3.77 12.66
C ASP A 322 28.65 5.03 12.60
N ILE A 323 27.37 4.86 12.91
CA ILE A 323 26.37 5.93 12.89
C ILE A 323 25.69 6.05 14.25
N ASP A 324 25.13 7.22 14.56
CA ASP A 324 24.35 7.40 15.77
C ASP A 324 22.90 6.88 15.62
N PHE A 325 22.17 6.86 16.73
CA PHE A 325 20.78 6.38 16.73
C PHE A 325 19.84 7.24 15.86
N SER A 326 20.08 8.56 15.81
CA SER A 326 19.28 9.48 15.00
C SER A 326 19.45 9.20 13.50
N SER A 327 20.70 8.98 13.07
CA SER A 327 21.04 8.61 11.70
C SER A 327 20.47 7.25 11.36
N LEU A 328 20.53 6.26 12.27
CA LEU A 328 19.90 4.95 12.07
C LEU A 328 18.39 5.10 11.80
N VAL A 329 17.66 5.82 12.65
CA VAL A 329 16.22 6.00 12.50
C VAL A 329 15.89 6.71 11.18
N THR A 330 16.65 7.75 10.84
CA THR A 330 16.48 8.49 9.59
C THR A 330 16.71 7.59 8.38
N SER A 331 17.83 6.85 8.34
CA SER A 331 18.14 5.91 7.26
C SER A 331 17.06 4.83 7.11
N VAL A 332 16.55 4.28 8.22
CA VAL A 332 15.48 3.28 8.19
C VAL A 332 14.19 3.88 7.59
N LEU A 333 13.75 5.06 8.04
CA LEU A 333 12.54 5.71 7.52
C LEU A 333 12.67 6.03 6.02
N VAL A 334 13.81 6.57 5.59
CA VAL A 334 14.09 6.88 4.19
C VAL A 334 14.09 5.62 3.32
N LEU A 335 14.79 4.56 3.75
CA LEU A 335 14.86 3.31 2.99
C LEU A 335 13.52 2.56 2.96
N ILE A 336 12.70 2.64 4.01
CA ILE A 336 11.32 2.13 3.99
C ILE A 336 10.47 2.94 2.99
N LYS A 337 10.57 4.28 3.00
CA LYS A 337 9.84 5.12 2.05
C LYS A 337 10.21 4.81 0.60
N GLN A 338 11.48 4.55 0.33
CA GLN A 338 11.96 4.13 -1.00
C GLN A 338 11.64 2.67 -1.33
N SER A 339 10.91 1.94 -0.48
CA SER A 339 10.61 0.51 -0.66
C SER A 339 11.86 -0.35 -0.84
N MET A 340 12.93 -0.03 -0.11
CA MET A 340 14.19 -0.75 -0.15
C MET A 340 14.41 -1.60 1.09
N LEU A 341 13.89 -1.20 2.24
CA LEU A 341 14.12 -1.84 3.54
C LEU A 341 12.80 -2.19 4.20
N PHE A 342 12.71 -3.35 4.84
CA PHE A 342 11.55 -3.73 5.66
C PHE A 342 11.98 -4.39 6.97
N PRO A 343 11.22 -4.22 8.07
CA PRO A 343 11.39 -5.01 9.28
C PRO A 343 11.03 -6.48 9.01
N THR A 344 11.66 -7.38 9.76
CA THR A 344 11.53 -8.83 9.59
C THR A 344 10.84 -9.50 10.78
N GLN A 345 10.36 -10.71 10.54
CA GLN A 345 9.83 -11.63 11.55
C GLN A 345 10.51 -13.00 11.48
N ASN A 346 10.29 -13.82 12.50
CA ASN A 346 10.69 -15.23 12.46
C ASN A 346 9.65 -16.06 11.68
N ILE A 347 10.10 -16.70 10.61
CA ILE A 347 9.27 -17.59 9.78
C ILE A 347 9.46 -19.06 10.20
N ASP A 348 8.38 -19.83 10.18
CA ASP A 348 8.39 -21.29 10.34
C ASP A 348 7.88 -21.97 9.06
N GLU A 349 7.91 -23.30 9.04
CA GLU A 349 7.45 -24.08 7.88
C GLU A 349 5.96 -23.89 7.57
N THR A 350 5.14 -23.58 8.57
CA THR A 350 3.71 -23.28 8.36
C THR A 350 3.54 -22.00 7.54
N ILE A 351 4.21 -20.92 7.95
CA ILE A 351 4.20 -19.64 7.22
C ILE A 351 4.76 -19.83 5.81
N LYS A 352 5.91 -20.51 5.67
CA LYS A 352 6.49 -20.77 4.33
C LYS A 352 5.53 -21.53 3.43
N LYS A 353 4.88 -22.58 3.94
CA LYS A 353 3.92 -23.37 3.17
C LYS A 353 2.73 -22.53 2.70
N ARG A 354 2.17 -21.69 3.58
CA ARG A 354 1.05 -20.80 3.22
C ARG A 354 1.48 -19.76 2.17
N ALA A 355 2.63 -19.11 2.35
CA ALA A 355 3.16 -18.14 1.40
C ALA A 355 3.43 -18.78 0.02
N ARG A 356 4.04 -19.97 -0.02
CA ARG A 356 4.25 -20.73 -1.27
C ARG A 356 2.91 -21.05 -1.95
N ALA A 357 1.91 -21.52 -1.20
CA ALA A 357 0.60 -21.83 -1.77
C ALA A 357 -0.09 -20.59 -2.37
N TYR A 358 -0.01 -19.44 -1.69
CA TYR A 358 -0.50 -18.17 -2.23
C TYR A 358 0.24 -17.77 -3.52
N ASN A 359 1.58 -17.82 -3.50
CA ASN A 359 2.41 -17.45 -4.65
C ASN A 359 2.20 -18.38 -5.85
N GLU A 360 2.00 -19.69 -5.62
CA GLU A 360 1.69 -20.64 -6.69
C GLU A 360 0.38 -20.31 -7.39
N ILE A 361 -0.66 -19.95 -6.64
CA ILE A 361 -1.95 -19.50 -7.21
C ILE A 361 -1.75 -18.24 -8.01
N LEU A 362 -1.06 -17.24 -7.45
CA LEU A 362 -0.74 -15.99 -8.12
C LEU A 362 -0.05 -16.24 -9.47
N PHE A 363 1.01 -17.04 -9.48
CA PHE A 363 1.77 -17.31 -10.70
C PHE A 363 0.97 -18.09 -11.74
N ASN A 364 0.10 -19.00 -11.31
CA ASN A 364 -0.80 -19.71 -12.22
C ASN A 364 -1.86 -18.78 -12.81
N GLN A 365 -2.37 -17.82 -12.04
CA GLN A 365 -3.34 -16.85 -12.54
C GLN A 365 -2.77 -15.97 -13.65
N GLN A 366 -1.49 -15.60 -13.57
CA GLN A 366 -0.84 -14.78 -14.61
C GLN A 366 -0.88 -15.42 -16.01
N LEU A 367 -1.15 -16.71 -16.12
CA LEU A 367 -1.31 -17.39 -17.40
C LEU A 367 -2.68 -17.15 -18.05
N HIS A 368 -3.69 -16.80 -17.26
CA HIS A 368 -5.08 -16.63 -17.70
C HIS A 368 -5.53 -15.17 -17.68
N ASP A 369 -5.19 -14.45 -16.63
CA ASP A 369 -5.63 -13.08 -16.38
C ASP A 369 -4.50 -12.30 -15.69
N GLU A 370 -4.33 -11.03 -16.04
CA GLU A 370 -3.29 -10.16 -15.47
C GLU A 370 -3.84 -9.48 -14.23
N THR A 371 -3.79 -10.22 -13.11
CA THR A 371 -4.61 -9.89 -11.94
C THR A 371 -3.90 -9.07 -10.88
N ASN A 372 -2.65 -9.42 -10.56
CA ASN A 372 -1.97 -8.95 -9.36
C ASN A 372 -0.44 -9.01 -9.48
N VAL A 373 0.27 -8.01 -8.95
CA VAL A 373 1.74 -7.91 -8.97
C VAL A 373 2.40 -8.20 -7.61
N TYR A 374 1.63 -8.50 -6.56
CA TYR A 374 2.13 -8.61 -5.20
C TYR A 374 2.42 -10.06 -4.79
N VAL A 375 3.70 -10.40 -4.71
CA VAL A 375 4.22 -11.71 -4.30
C VAL A 375 4.40 -11.73 -2.79
N ALA A 376 3.82 -12.72 -2.11
CA ALA A 376 3.92 -12.89 -0.66
C ALA A 376 5.37 -13.18 -0.25
N ALA A 377 5.87 -12.38 0.68
CA ALA A 377 7.24 -12.40 1.20
C ALA A 377 7.19 -12.66 2.72
N PRO A 378 7.24 -13.94 3.15
CA PRO A 378 6.97 -14.30 4.54
C PRO A 378 7.93 -13.69 5.54
N LEU A 379 9.20 -13.47 5.19
CA LEU A 379 10.18 -12.88 6.12
C LEU A 379 9.78 -11.48 6.60
N ILE A 380 9.07 -10.71 5.78
CA ILE A 380 8.68 -9.32 6.08
C ILE A 380 7.20 -9.16 6.46
N ASN A 381 6.48 -10.27 6.64
CA ASN A 381 5.04 -10.29 6.97
C ASN A 381 4.17 -9.50 5.96
N SER A 382 4.58 -9.47 4.70
CA SER A 382 4.02 -8.59 3.67
C SER A 382 4.29 -9.18 2.28
N CYS A 383 4.34 -8.32 1.27
CA CYS A 383 4.65 -8.67 -0.11
C CYS A 383 5.69 -7.71 -0.70
N ILE A 384 6.20 -8.12 -1.86
CA ILE A 384 6.97 -7.25 -2.75
C ILE A 384 6.28 -7.17 -4.12
N GLY A 385 6.45 -6.06 -4.82
CA GLY A 385 5.97 -5.89 -6.19
C GLY A 385 6.90 -6.61 -7.16
N VAL A 386 6.37 -7.55 -7.93
CA VAL A 386 7.10 -8.32 -8.95
C VAL A 386 6.30 -8.28 -10.24
N GLY A 387 6.94 -7.86 -11.33
CA GLY A 387 6.29 -7.77 -12.64
C GLY A 387 5.82 -9.14 -13.15
N ILE A 388 4.79 -9.14 -14.00
CA ILE A 388 4.14 -10.36 -14.49
C ILE A 388 5.12 -11.33 -15.17
N ILE A 389 6.02 -10.81 -16.02
CA ILE A 389 7.04 -11.63 -16.69
C ILE A 389 7.98 -12.26 -15.66
N GLU A 390 8.41 -11.50 -14.65
CA GLU A 390 9.31 -12.00 -13.61
C GLU A 390 8.62 -13.06 -12.72
N GLN A 391 7.32 -12.92 -12.44
CA GLN A 391 6.54 -13.96 -11.77
C GLN A 391 6.47 -15.27 -12.58
N LEU A 392 6.34 -15.18 -13.90
CA LEU A 392 6.35 -16.36 -14.76
C LEU A 392 7.74 -16.98 -14.88
N VAL A 393 8.80 -16.17 -14.81
CA VAL A 393 10.18 -16.66 -14.63
C VAL A 393 10.32 -17.41 -13.30
N MET A 394 9.80 -16.86 -12.19
CA MET A 394 9.79 -17.54 -10.88
C MET A 394 9.07 -18.88 -10.95
N LYS A 395 7.89 -18.93 -11.58
CA LYS A 395 7.14 -20.17 -11.81
C LYS A 395 7.97 -21.20 -12.55
N THR A 396 8.53 -20.80 -13.69
CA THR A 396 9.37 -21.67 -14.53
C THR A 396 10.58 -22.15 -13.73
N TYR A 397 11.22 -21.27 -12.96
CA TYR A 397 12.34 -21.63 -12.10
C TYR A 397 11.94 -22.71 -11.08
N ILE A 398 10.84 -22.52 -10.34
CA ILE A 398 10.35 -23.50 -9.34
C ILE A 398 10.05 -24.87 -9.97
N GLU A 399 9.42 -24.90 -11.13
CA GLU A 399 9.07 -26.15 -11.83
C GLU A 399 10.29 -26.92 -12.31
N ASN A 400 11.39 -26.22 -12.61
CA ASN A 400 12.59 -26.78 -13.23
C ASN A 400 13.75 -27.03 -12.27
N VAL A 401 13.79 -26.38 -11.09
CA VAL A 401 14.81 -26.62 -10.04
C VAL A 401 14.87 -28.08 -9.55
N LYS A 402 13.82 -28.88 -9.78
CA LYS A 402 13.81 -30.32 -9.47
C LYS A 402 14.73 -31.16 -10.39
N ASP A 403 15.13 -30.66 -11.56
CA ASP A 403 16.13 -31.27 -12.43
C ASP A 403 17.55 -30.87 -11.98
N LYS A 404 18.08 -31.63 -11.01
CA LYS A 404 19.29 -31.32 -10.21
C LYS A 404 20.62 -31.09 -10.94
N ASP A 405 20.69 -31.02 -12.27
CA ASP A 405 21.99 -30.91 -12.97
C ASP A 405 22.06 -29.96 -14.19
N LYS A 406 21.01 -29.22 -14.59
CA LYS A 406 21.04 -28.49 -15.88
C LYS A 406 20.40 -27.09 -15.98
N ASP A 407 19.95 -26.46 -14.89
CA ASP A 407 19.10 -25.24 -14.97
C ASP A 407 19.72 -23.92 -14.47
N LYS A 408 21.05 -23.76 -14.55
CA LYS A 408 21.70 -22.42 -14.50
C LYS A 408 21.80 -21.73 -15.85
N ASP A 409 21.37 -22.38 -16.93
CA ASP A 409 21.36 -21.78 -18.25
C ASP A 409 20.22 -20.75 -18.37
N LYS A 410 20.59 -19.48 -18.28
CA LYS A 410 19.67 -18.32 -18.40
C LYS A 410 18.88 -18.35 -19.71
N HIS A 411 19.51 -18.79 -20.80
CA HIS A 411 18.86 -18.88 -22.11
C HIS A 411 17.78 -19.96 -22.10
N LYS A 412 18.09 -21.13 -21.55
CA LYS A 412 17.12 -22.23 -21.41
C LYS A 412 15.92 -21.86 -20.52
N LEU A 413 16.15 -21.16 -19.41
CA LEU A 413 15.08 -20.66 -18.55
C LEU A 413 14.18 -19.65 -19.29
N ALA A 414 14.77 -18.77 -20.09
CA ALA A 414 14.03 -17.83 -20.92
C ALA A 414 13.19 -18.54 -21.99
N LEU A 415 13.76 -19.55 -22.67
CA LEU A 415 13.04 -20.35 -23.66
C LEU A 415 11.84 -21.07 -23.04
N LYS A 416 12.02 -21.76 -21.90
CA LYS A 416 10.92 -22.43 -21.18
C LYS A 416 9.84 -21.44 -20.71
N THR A 417 10.24 -20.27 -20.24
CA THR A 417 9.28 -19.22 -19.85
C THR A 417 8.50 -18.74 -21.09
N PHE A 418 9.17 -18.53 -22.22
CA PHE A 418 8.52 -18.16 -23.47
C PHE A 418 7.56 -19.24 -23.99
N GLU A 419 7.90 -20.52 -23.84
CA GLU A 419 6.99 -21.63 -24.16
C GLU A 419 5.70 -21.57 -23.33
N LEU A 420 5.78 -21.22 -22.05
CA LEU A 420 4.60 -20.97 -21.22
C LEU A 420 3.78 -19.79 -21.76
N PHE A 421 4.41 -18.65 -22.06
CA PHE A 421 3.71 -17.51 -22.67
C PHE A 421 2.94 -17.92 -23.93
N LYS A 422 3.64 -18.60 -24.85
CA LYS A 422 3.07 -19.03 -26.13
C LYS A 422 1.93 -20.03 -25.96
N LYS A 423 2.05 -20.98 -25.03
CA LYS A 423 1.02 -21.99 -24.74
C LYS A 423 -0.30 -21.36 -24.30
N TYR A 424 -0.26 -20.26 -23.56
CA TYR A 424 -1.44 -19.55 -23.08
C TYR A 424 -1.82 -18.34 -23.95
N GLY A 425 -1.25 -18.23 -25.16
CA GLY A 425 -1.58 -17.18 -26.11
C GLY A 425 -1.10 -15.78 -25.71
N LYS A 426 -0.15 -15.68 -24.77
CA LYS A 426 0.43 -14.41 -24.31
C LYS A 426 1.65 -14.01 -25.12
N LYS A 427 1.85 -12.70 -25.24
CA LYS A 427 3.05 -12.06 -25.82
C LYS A 427 3.51 -10.94 -24.88
N VAL A 428 4.78 -10.58 -24.97
CA VAL A 428 5.32 -9.43 -24.24
C VAL A 428 4.71 -8.15 -24.81
N VAL A 429 4.23 -7.29 -23.92
CA VAL A 429 3.74 -5.94 -24.25
C VAL A 429 4.74 -4.93 -23.70
N GLU A 430 5.20 -4.02 -24.54
CA GLU A 430 6.12 -2.95 -24.16
C GLU A 430 5.55 -1.61 -24.60
N ASN A 431 5.34 -0.67 -23.67
CA ASN A 431 4.74 0.64 -23.93
C ASN A 431 3.40 0.55 -24.69
N GLY A 432 2.57 -0.45 -24.36
CA GLY A 432 1.28 -0.70 -25.02
C GLY A 432 1.37 -1.39 -26.39
N VAL A 433 2.57 -1.71 -26.87
CA VAL A 433 2.78 -2.40 -28.16
C VAL A 433 3.10 -3.87 -27.92
N VAL A 434 2.34 -4.76 -28.56
CA VAL A 434 2.58 -6.20 -28.54
C VAL A 434 3.81 -6.51 -29.39
N ILE A 435 4.78 -7.22 -28.81
CA ILE A 435 5.95 -7.70 -29.54
C ILE A 435 5.54 -8.95 -30.31
N GLU A 436 5.55 -8.86 -31.64
CA GLU A 436 5.03 -9.93 -32.51
C GLU A 436 6.03 -11.07 -32.75
N LYS A 437 7.33 -10.76 -32.84
CA LYS A 437 8.34 -11.77 -33.19
C LYS A 437 8.77 -12.58 -31.97
N ASP A 438 8.73 -13.91 -32.10
CA ASP A 438 9.21 -14.85 -31.07
C ASP A 438 10.64 -14.53 -30.62
N SER A 439 11.55 -14.23 -31.56
CA SER A 439 12.95 -13.91 -31.24
C SER A 439 13.12 -12.61 -30.43
N GLU A 440 12.24 -11.63 -30.62
CA GLU A 440 12.24 -10.38 -29.85
C GLU A 440 11.61 -10.59 -28.47
N ASN A 441 10.55 -11.41 -28.36
CA ASN A 441 9.97 -11.82 -27.07
C ASN A 441 10.99 -12.55 -26.20
N ILE A 442 11.69 -13.54 -26.77
CA ILE A 442 12.72 -14.31 -26.06
C ILE A 442 13.80 -13.37 -25.51
N LYS A 443 14.31 -12.42 -26.31
CA LYS A 443 15.31 -11.45 -25.85
C LYS A 443 14.83 -10.60 -24.68
N LYS A 444 13.56 -10.20 -24.65
CA LYS A 444 12.99 -9.45 -23.52
C LYS A 444 12.89 -10.32 -22.27
N ILE A 445 12.45 -11.57 -22.42
CA ILE A 445 12.40 -12.53 -21.32
C ILE A 445 13.81 -12.83 -20.79
N GLU A 446 14.83 -12.95 -21.66
CA GLU A 446 16.23 -13.11 -21.25
C GLU A 446 16.74 -11.97 -20.38
N ALA A 447 16.36 -10.72 -20.69
CA ALA A 447 16.71 -9.56 -19.88
C ALA A 447 16.08 -9.66 -18.48
N VAL A 448 14.80 -10.06 -18.40
CA VAL A 448 14.11 -10.30 -17.12
C VAL A 448 14.75 -11.47 -16.36
N VAL A 449 15.11 -12.57 -17.03
CA VAL A 449 15.82 -13.70 -16.42
C VAL A 449 17.17 -13.26 -15.85
N LYS A 450 17.91 -12.39 -16.56
CA LYS A 450 19.19 -11.88 -16.05
C LYS A 450 18.99 -11.13 -14.73
N GLU A 451 18.02 -10.23 -14.67
CA GLU A 451 17.70 -9.46 -13.46
C GLU A 451 17.16 -10.35 -12.34
N PHE A 452 16.28 -11.29 -12.66
CA PHE A 452 15.77 -12.31 -11.74
C PHE A 452 16.92 -13.07 -11.07
N MET A 453 17.93 -13.49 -11.84
CA MET A 453 19.10 -14.20 -11.28
C MET A 453 19.97 -13.30 -10.39
N GLU A 454 19.99 -11.98 -10.60
CA GLU A 454 20.62 -11.02 -9.67
C GLU A 454 19.83 -10.91 -8.36
N LYS A 455 18.48 -10.95 -8.44
CA LYS A 455 17.58 -10.91 -7.29
C LYS A 455 17.36 -12.27 -6.61
N LEU A 456 17.85 -13.37 -7.16
CA LEU A 456 17.60 -14.71 -6.61
C LEU A 456 17.99 -14.84 -5.11
N PRO A 457 19.18 -14.38 -4.64
CA PRO A 457 19.52 -14.43 -3.22
C PRO A 457 18.57 -13.64 -2.33
N LEU A 458 18.05 -12.52 -2.84
CA LEU A 458 17.06 -11.69 -2.16
C LEU A 458 15.73 -12.44 -2.00
N TYR A 459 15.25 -13.07 -3.07
CA TYR A 459 14.02 -13.88 -3.02
C TYR A 459 14.14 -15.10 -2.09
N GLN A 460 15.33 -15.71 -2.02
CA GLN A 460 15.62 -16.79 -1.10
C GLN A 460 15.57 -16.32 0.36
N VAL A 461 16.23 -15.20 0.69
CA VAL A 461 16.18 -14.65 2.06
C VAL A 461 14.76 -14.26 2.46
N LEU A 462 13.99 -13.67 1.54
CA LEU A 462 12.61 -13.28 1.80
C LEU A 462 11.66 -14.48 2.01
N GLY A 463 12.12 -15.70 1.73
CA GLY A 463 11.34 -16.92 1.82
C GLY A 463 10.31 -17.06 0.70
N ILE A 464 10.53 -16.38 -0.43
CA ILE A 464 9.70 -16.49 -1.64
C ILE A 464 10.10 -17.74 -2.42
N LEU A 465 11.41 -17.99 -2.53
CA LEU A 465 12.03 -19.13 -3.19
C LEU A 465 12.92 -19.90 -2.22
N ASP A 466 13.24 -21.15 -2.56
CA ASP A 466 14.11 -22.03 -1.77
C ASP A 466 15.60 -21.91 -2.11
#